data_AF-A0A523EVQ8-F1
#
_entry.id   AF-A0A523EVQ8-F1
#
_cell.length_a   1.000
_cell.length_b   1.000
_cell.length_c   1.000
_cell.angle_alpha   90.00
_cell.angle_beta   90.00
_cell.angle_gamma   90.00
#
_symmetry.space_group_name_H-M   'P 1'
#
loop_
_entity.id
_entity.type
_entity.pdbx_description
1 polymer ?
#
loop_
_entity_poly.entity_id
_entity_poly.type
_entity_poly.pdbx_seq_one_letter_code
_entity_poly.pdbx_strand_id
1 'polypeptide(L)'
;MVQNQCRDRTRVCYHSAWAVARLLTRVRKNLVNDTNTVVDEYGMHATDTGSPEVQVALLTGRIDHLTEHLKTHKKDHHSRRGLLMMVGKRRRLLRYLQGQDVERYRSLIVKLGLRR
;
A
#
# COMPACT_ATOMS: atom_id res chain seq x y z
N MET A 1 12.71 22.07 -55.27
CA MET A 1 12.24 21.01 -54.34
C MET A 1 12.99 21.17 -53.02
N VAL A 2 12.56 22.13 -52.19
CA VAL A 2 11.87 21.94 -50.89
C VAL A 2 12.72 21.22 -49.83
N GLN A 3 13.30 22.05 -48.95
CA GLN A 3 13.48 21.95 -47.49
C GLN A 3 13.38 20.56 -46.81
N ASN A 4 14.40 20.20 -46.01
CA ASN A 4 14.28 20.12 -44.54
C ASN A 4 15.63 19.83 -43.83
N GLN A 5 16.13 20.91 -43.21
CA GLN A 5 16.92 21.10 -41.98
C GLN A 5 17.64 19.93 -41.26
N CYS A 6 18.90 20.22 -40.87
CA CYS A 6 19.69 19.62 -39.78
C CYS A 6 19.08 19.86 -38.38
N ARG A 7 19.37 19.00 -37.38
CA ARG A 7 20.20 19.31 -36.16
C ARG A 7 20.10 18.28 -35.01
N ASP A 8 21.30 17.92 -34.50
CA ASP A 8 21.69 17.67 -33.09
C ASP A 8 21.03 16.52 -32.27
N ARG A 9 21.55 16.02 -31.13
CA ARG A 9 22.89 15.94 -30.48
C ARG A 9 22.72 15.23 -29.11
N THR A 10 22.11 14.04 -29.06
CA THR A 10 21.95 13.30 -27.79
C THR A 10 21.71 11.81 -28.03
N ARG A 11 22.72 11.07 -28.49
CA ARG A 11 22.77 9.62 -28.24
C ARG A 11 23.58 9.38 -26.97
N VAL A 12 22.97 9.67 -25.83
CA VAL A 12 23.45 9.12 -24.56
C VAL A 12 22.94 7.69 -24.48
N CYS A 13 23.87 6.75 -24.68
CA CYS A 13 23.69 5.34 -24.36
C CYS A 13 23.53 5.19 -22.85
N TYR A 14 22.30 5.22 -22.33
CA TYR A 14 22.00 4.74 -20.98
C TYR A 14 21.97 3.19 -20.99
N HIS A 15 23.14 2.57 -21.10
CA HIS A 15 23.38 1.28 -20.45
C HIS A 15 23.82 1.57 -19.00
N SER A 16 23.41 0.72 -18.08
CA SER A 16 23.72 0.76 -16.63
C SER A 16 23.10 1.88 -15.78
N ALA A 17 21.77 2.02 -15.80
CA ALA A 17 21.00 2.65 -14.71
C ALA A 17 19.94 1.72 -14.08
N TRP A 18 19.92 0.44 -14.46
CA TRP A 18 18.98 -0.55 -13.95
C TRP A 18 19.58 -1.54 -12.93
N ALA A 19 20.89 -1.44 -12.65
CA ALA A 19 21.60 -2.42 -11.82
C ALA A 19 21.72 -2.05 -10.32
N VAL A 20 21.49 -0.79 -9.93
CA VAL A 20 21.70 -0.35 -8.53
C VAL A 20 20.38 -0.25 -7.73
N ALA A 21 19.23 -0.22 -8.40
CA ALA A 21 17.93 -0.09 -7.74
C ALA A 21 17.24 -1.44 -7.43
N ARG A 22 18.01 -2.53 -7.23
CA ARG A 22 17.47 -3.88 -6.93
C ARG A 22 17.80 -4.41 -5.53
N LEU A 23 18.43 -3.58 -4.68
CA LEU A 23 18.85 -3.98 -3.33
C LEU A 23 18.32 -3.08 -2.21
N LEU A 24 17.21 -2.38 -2.41
CA LEU A 24 16.51 -1.73 -1.30
C LEU A 24 15.01 -1.91 -1.46
N THR A 25 14.49 -2.92 -0.75
CA THR A 25 13.20 -3.00 -0.03
C THR A 25 12.63 -4.41 -0.04
N ARG A 26 13.37 -5.37 0.55
CA ARG A 26 12.71 -6.48 1.25
C ARG A 26 12.23 -5.95 2.60
N VAL A 27 11.22 -5.08 2.57
CA VAL A 27 10.48 -4.72 3.79
C VAL A 27 9.88 -6.03 4.29
N ARG A 28 10.35 -6.48 5.45
CA ARG A 28 9.88 -7.66 6.16
C ARG A 28 8.40 -7.45 6.51
N LYS A 29 7.51 -7.76 5.56
CA LYS A 29 6.08 -7.79 5.78
C LYS A 29 5.72 -9.10 6.47
N ASN A 30 5.99 -9.18 7.77
CA ASN A 30 5.34 -10.12 8.65
C ASN A 30 4.83 -9.32 9.84
N LEU A 31 3.62 -8.78 9.68
CA LEU A 31 2.79 -8.28 10.77
C LEU A 31 1.68 -9.32 10.95
N VAL A 32 1.99 -10.39 11.68
CA VAL A 32 0.96 -11.15 12.37
C VAL A 32 0.62 -10.29 13.58
N ASN A 33 -0.50 -9.57 13.50
CA ASN A 33 -0.93 -8.72 14.60
C ASN A 33 -2.15 -9.36 15.24
N ASP A 34 -1.98 -9.78 16.49
CA ASP A 34 -3.09 -10.03 17.39
C ASP A 34 -3.99 -8.79 17.41
N THR A 35 -5.30 -8.98 17.42
CA THR A 35 -6.25 -7.85 17.35
C THR A 35 -6.02 -6.81 18.44
N ASN A 36 -5.50 -7.26 19.59
CA ASN A 36 -5.24 -6.41 20.74
C ASN A 36 -4.02 -5.50 20.53
N THR A 37 -2.95 -6.00 19.89
CA THR A 37 -1.74 -5.19 19.67
C THR A 37 -1.99 -4.04 18.70
N VAL A 38 -2.87 -4.24 17.71
CA VAL A 38 -3.27 -3.16 16.77
C VAL A 38 -4.11 -2.09 17.46
N VAL A 39 -4.97 -2.47 18.40
CA VAL A 39 -5.80 -1.50 19.14
C VAL A 39 -4.92 -0.62 20.03
N ASP A 40 -3.91 -1.21 20.68
CA ASP A 40 -3.01 -0.46 21.55
C ASP A 40 -2.12 0.54 20.77
N GLU A 41 -1.68 0.18 19.56
CA GLU A 41 -0.79 1.03 18.75
C GLU A 41 -1.51 2.15 17.99
N TYR A 42 -2.76 1.91 17.57
CA TYR A 42 -3.50 2.79 16.66
C TYR A 42 -4.79 3.36 17.26
N GLY A 43 -5.25 2.86 18.40
CA GLY A 43 -6.42 3.35 19.10
C GLY A 43 -6.12 4.63 19.89
N MET A 44 -7.11 5.51 20.01
CA MET A 44 -7.05 6.65 20.93
C MET A 44 -7.26 6.20 22.39
N HIS A 45 -8.00 5.10 22.57
CA HIS A 45 -8.32 4.48 23.84
C HIS A 45 -8.20 2.96 23.72
N ALA A 46 -7.90 2.26 24.82
CA ALA A 46 -7.75 0.80 24.83
C ALA A 46 -9.02 0.03 24.40
N THR A 47 -10.20 0.67 24.49
CA THR A 47 -11.50 0.09 24.11
C THR A 47 -11.92 0.45 22.68
N ASP A 48 -11.12 1.25 21.96
CA ASP A 48 -11.50 1.75 20.65
C ASP A 48 -11.23 0.73 19.54
N THR A 49 -12.26 -0.04 19.23
CA THR A 49 -12.27 -1.01 18.13
C THR A 49 -12.88 -0.43 16.84
N GLY A 50 -13.48 0.75 16.93
CA GLY A 50 -14.30 1.36 15.88
C GLY A 50 -13.55 2.39 15.04
N SER A 51 -12.44 2.93 15.54
CA SER A 51 -11.72 4.00 14.85
C SER A 51 -11.25 3.62 13.44
N PRO A 52 -11.32 4.56 12.46
CA PRO A 52 -10.86 4.32 11.11
C PRO A 52 -9.40 3.86 11.02
N GLU A 53 -8.52 4.36 11.89
CA GLU A 53 -7.10 4.01 11.99
C GLU A 53 -6.91 2.52 12.31
N VAL A 54 -7.53 2.06 13.39
CA VAL A 54 -7.51 0.67 13.84
C VAL A 54 -8.05 -0.24 12.74
N GLN A 55 -9.18 0.12 12.13
CA GLN A 55 -9.75 -0.67 11.03
C GLN A 55 -8.82 -0.74 9.81
N VAL A 56 -8.15 0.36 9.44
CA VAL A 56 -7.21 0.39 8.30
C VAL A 56 -5.96 -0.46 8.60
N ALA A 57 -5.44 -0.43 9.82
CA ALA A 57 -4.32 -1.26 10.25
C ALA A 57 -4.69 -2.76 10.20
N LEU A 58 -5.84 -3.13 10.77
CA LEU A 58 -6.36 -4.51 10.73
C LEU A 58 -6.58 -5.01 9.30
N LEU A 59 -7.20 -4.19 8.43
CA LEU A 59 -7.42 -4.56 7.02
C LEU A 59 -6.10 -4.72 6.28
N THR A 60 -5.09 -3.92 6.59
CA THR A 60 -3.78 -3.98 5.93
C THR A 60 -3.06 -5.30 6.25
N GLY A 61 -3.06 -5.72 7.52
CA GLY A 61 -2.53 -7.04 7.90
C GLY A 61 -3.27 -8.21 7.22
N ARG A 62 -4.60 -8.17 7.20
CA ARG A 62 -5.43 -9.18 6.52
C ARG A 62 -5.17 -9.25 5.02
N ILE A 63 -5.02 -8.09 4.36
CA ILE A 63 -4.71 -8.00 2.93
C ILE A 63 -3.34 -8.61 2.65
N ASP A 64 -2.32 -8.31 3.45
CA ASP A 64 -0.98 -8.87 3.24
C ASP A 64 -0.98 -10.41 3.44
N HIS A 65 -1.65 -10.92 4.48
CA HIS A 65 -1.81 -12.36 4.70
C HIS A 65 -2.53 -13.07 3.54
N LEU A 66 -3.68 -12.54 3.10
CA LEU A 66 -4.42 -13.12 1.97
C LEU A 66 -3.68 -13.01 0.65
N THR A 67 -2.88 -11.96 0.47
CA THR A 67 -2.04 -11.82 -0.72
C THR A 67 -1.02 -12.95 -0.77
N GLU A 68 -0.44 -13.35 0.36
CA GLU A 68 0.47 -14.50 0.42
C GLU A 68 -0.27 -15.82 0.13
N HIS A 69 -1.44 -16.03 0.75
CA HIS A 69 -2.27 -17.21 0.51
C HIS A 69 -2.66 -17.38 -0.97
N LEU A 70 -2.96 -16.28 -1.67
CA LEU A 70 -3.33 -16.33 -3.09
C LEU A 70 -2.14 -16.57 -4.04
N LYS A 71 -0.89 -16.39 -3.58
CA LYS A 71 0.30 -16.74 -4.38
C LYS A 71 0.42 -18.25 -4.57
N THR A 72 0.14 -19.02 -3.51
CA THR A 72 0.09 -20.49 -3.56
C THR A 72 -1.20 -20.96 -4.22
N HIS A 73 -2.36 -20.38 -3.88
CA HIS A 73 -3.67 -20.81 -4.39
C HIS A 73 -4.19 -19.92 -5.54
N LYS A 74 -3.58 -20.04 -6.72
CA LYS A 74 -3.90 -19.19 -7.89
C LYS A 74 -5.33 -19.33 -8.42
N LYS A 75 -5.96 -20.49 -8.23
CA LYS A 75 -7.30 -20.83 -8.74
C LYS A 75 -8.44 -20.43 -7.78
N ASP A 76 -8.13 -19.92 -6.59
CA ASP A 76 -9.16 -19.47 -5.67
C ASP A 76 -9.66 -18.06 -6.05
N HIS A 77 -10.79 -18.04 -6.76
CA HIS A 77 -11.47 -16.81 -7.19
C HIS A 77 -12.38 -16.22 -6.10
N HIS A 78 -12.86 -17.03 -5.16
CA HIS A 78 -13.76 -16.59 -4.10
C HIS A 78 -13.00 -15.75 -3.07
N SER A 79 -11.83 -16.23 -2.65
CA SER A 79 -10.94 -15.47 -1.76
C SER A 79 -10.40 -14.21 -2.41
N ARG A 80 -10.13 -14.24 -3.73
CA ARG A 80 -9.74 -13.03 -4.48
C ARG A 80 -10.84 -11.97 -4.49
N ARG A 81 -12.12 -12.37 -4.62
CA ARG A 81 -13.25 -11.44 -4.50
C ARG A 81 -13.31 -10.80 -3.11
N GLY A 82 -13.14 -11.60 -2.06
CA GLY A 82 -13.06 -11.11 -0.67
C GLY A 82 -11.92 -10.10 -0.49
N LEU A 83 -10.74 -10.39 -1.05
CA LEU A 83 -9.59 -9.48 -1.04
C LEU A 83 -9.94 -8.13 -1.70
N LEU A 84 -10.56 -8.14 -2.87
CA LEU A 84 -10.96 -6.90 -3.56
C LEU A 84 -11.96 -6.08 -2.73
N MET A 85 -12.89 -6.75 -2.04
CA MET A 85 -13.81 -6.07 -1.12
C MET A 85 -13.08 -5.40 0.05
N MET A 86 -12.09 -6.07 0.65
CA MET A 86 -11.27 -5.49 1.72
C MET A 86 -10.43 -4.31 1.25
N VAL A 87 -9.82 -4.40 0.06
CA VAL A 87 -9.09 -3.28 -0.55
C VAL A 87 -10.02 -2.09 -0.78
N GLY A 88 -11.24 -2.35 -1.27
CA GLY A 88 -12.28 -1.34 -1.46
C GLY A 88 -12.70 -0.67 -0.13
N LYS A 89 -12.94 -1.46 0.92
CA LYS A 89 -13.28 -0.94 2.25
C LYS A 89 -12.15 -0.06 2.82
N ARG A 90 -10.90 -0.51 2.74
CA ARG A 90 -9.73 0.28 3.17
C ARG A 90 -9.63 1.61 2.41
N ARG A 91 -9.85 1.60 1.09
CA ARG A 91 -9.86 2.82 0.26
C ARG A 91 -10.95 3.81 0.68
N ARG A 92 -12.15 3.31 1.04
CA ARG A 92 -13.25 4.15 1.52
C ARG A 92 -12.92 4.80 2.87
N LEU A 93 -12.35 4.04 3.82
CA LEU A 93 -11.93 4.56 5.12
C LEU A 93 -10.85 5.65 4.99
N LEU A 94 -9.85 5.43 4.14
CA LEU A 94 -8.81 6.43 3.88
C LEU A 94 -9.37 7.70 3.25
N ARG A 95 -10.35 7.59 2.34
CA ARG A 95 -11.04 8.75 1.77
C ARG A 95 -11.87 9.51 2.80
N TYR A 96 -12.52 8.78 3.72
CA TYR A 96 -13.25 9.38 4.83
C TYR A 96 -12.31 10.19 5.74
N LEU A 97 -11.20 9.59 6.17
CA LEU A 97 -10.19 10.30 6.96
C LEU A 97 -9.66 11.53 6.22
N GLN A 98 -9.35 11.41 4.92
CA GLN A 98 -8.88 12.55 4.13
C GLN A 98 -9.88 13.72 4.11
N GLY A 99 -11.19 13.44 4.14
CA GLY A 99 -12.23 14.48 4.15
C GLY A 99 -12.53 15.07 5.53
N GLN A 100 -12.20 14.36 6.61
CA GLN A 100 -12.40 14.81 7.99
C GLN A 100 -11.15 15.54 8.51
N ASP A 101 -9.99 14.89 8.43
CA ASP A 101 -8.73 15.38 8.99
C ASP A 101 -7.54 14.92 8.12
N VAL A 102 -6.91 15.89 7.48
CA VAL A 102 -5.78 15.65 6.57
C VAL A 102 -4.50 15.26 7.33
N GLU A 103 -4.31 15.72 8.57
CA GLU A 103 -3.13 15.41 9.38
C GLU A 103 -3.17 13.95 9.88
N ARG A 104 -4.34 13.50 10.36
CA ARG A 104 -4.57 12.09 10.70
C ARG A 104 -4.34 11.18 9.50
N TYR A 105 -4.84 11.56 8.32
CA TYR A 105 -4.61 10.80 7.09
C TYR A 105 -3.11 10.70 6.74
N ARG A 106 -2.38 11.82 6.80
CA ARG A 106 -0.94 11.85 6.50
C ARG A 106 -0.13 11.00 7.47
N SER A 107 -0.37 11.16 8.77
CA SER A 107 0.32 10.39 9.80
C SER A 107 0.06 8.89 9.67
N LEU A 108 -1.18 8.49 9.37
CA LEU A 108 -1.54 7.08 9.16
C LEU A 108 -0.85 6.47 7.94
N ILE A 109 -0.77 7.21 6.83
CA ILE A 109 -0.08 6.75 5.62
C ILE A 109 1.41 6.54 5.86
N VAL A 110 2.05 7.48 6.57
CA VAL A 110 3.48 7.37 6.90
C VAL A 110 3.73 6.17 7.81
N LYS A 111 2.90 5.99 8.85
CA LYS A 111 2.99 4.85 9.76
C LYS A 111 2.83 3.50 9.05
N LEU A 112 1.90 3.38 8.11
CA LEU A 112 1.60 2.12 7.41
C LEU A 112 2.39 1.93 6.10
N GLY A 113 3.15 2.93 5.65
CA GLY A 113 3.91 2.86 4.40
C GLY A 113 3.05 2.64 3.14
N LEU A 114 1.81 3.15 3.13
CA LEU A 114 0.88 2.95 2.01
C LEU A 114 1.20 3.90 0.84
N ARG A 115 1.26 3.37 -0.38
CA ARG A 115 1.41 4.15 -1.62
C ARG A 115 0.04 4.39 -2.29
N ARG A 116 -0.13 5.58 -2.88
CA ARG A 116 -1.37 6.03 -3.54
C ARG A 116 -1.43 5.60 -4.99
#